data_AF-A0A8H4SVQ7-F1
#
_entry.id   AF-A0A8H4SVQ7-F1
#
_cell.length_a   1.000
_cell.length_b   1.000
_cell.length_c   1.000
_cell.angle_alpha   90.00
_cell.angle_beta   90.00
_cell.angle_gamma   90.00
#
_symmetry.space_group_name_H-M   'P 1'
#
loop_
_entity.id
_entity.type
_entity.pdbx_description
1 polymer ?
#
loop_
_entity_poly.entity_id
_entity_poly.type
_entity_poly.pdbx_seq_one_letter_code
_entity_poly.pdbx_strand_id
1 'polypeptide(L)'
;GPLATNGIEAGVKIRPTEQELKDFERWPTPHFTEGWKSYFKDKPDKPVMHYSVIAGFFGDHMLMPPGKFFSMFHFLEYPFSRGFTHIKSADPYDTPDFDAGFMNDERDMVPMVWGYIKSRETARRMDAYAGEVENMHPFFDYDSPARAHDLDLDTTKQYALPGNLTAGIGHGSWSSPLPEADRKPGANILNSNKAHIREELKYSEADIKAVEEWVKRHTESTWHCLGTCSMAPKEGNSIVKHGVLDERLNVHGVKGLKVADLSICPDNVGCNTYSTALLIGEKAAMLVAEDLGYSGEALEMKVPTYQAPGELEVRHRL
;
A
#
# COMPACT_ATOMS: atom_id res chain seq x y z
N GLY A 1 -23.64 -1.74 11.53
CA GLY A 1 -23.08 -0.67 12.38
C GLY A 1 -21.57 -0.63 12.19
N PRO A 2 -20.83 0.29 12.84
CA PRO A 2 -19.39 0.48 12.60
C PRO A 2 -18.51 -0.76 12.76
N LEU A 3 -18.92 -1.75 13.58
CA LEU A 3 -18.20 -3.03 13.74
C LEU A 3 -18.30 -3.97 12.53
N ALA A 4 -19.13 -3.67 11.55
CA ALA A 4 -19.34 -4.49 10.35
C ALA A 4 -18.59 -3.94 9.12
N THR A 5 -17.56 -3.12 9.33
CA THR A 5 -16.64 -2.63 8.30
C THR A 5 -15.21 -2.72 8.81
N ASN A 6 -14.24 -2.70 7.89
CA ASN A 6 -12.81 -2.53 8.22
C ASN A 6 -12.41 -1.05 8.31
N GLY A 7 -13.29 -0.10 7.95
CA GLY A 7 -13.00 1.33 7.91
C GLY A 7 -12.12 1.77 6.74
N ILE A 8 -11.87 0.91 5.75
CA ILE A 8 -11.12 1.21 4.53
C ILE A 8 -12.10 1.28 3.36
N GLU A 9 -12.68 2.46 3.17
CA GLU A 9 -13.92 2.60 2.39
C GLU A 9 -13.69 2.99 0.92
N ALA A 10 -12.51 3.53 0.60
CA ALA A 10 -12.16 3.95 -0.74
C ALA A 10 -10.65 3.84 -0.97
N GLY A 11 -10.25 3.61 -2.22
CA GLY A 11 -8.85 3.59 -2.62
C GLY A 11 -8.68 3.72 -4.12
N VAL A 12 -7.43 3.71 -4.55
CA VAL A 12 -7.04 3.91 -5.94
C VAL A 12 -5.94 2.94 -6.33
N LYS A 13 -5.90 2.63 -7.61
CA LYS A 13 -4.76 2.03 -8.31
C LYS A 13 -4.30 3.01 -9.36
N ILE A 14 -3.03 3.38 -9.35
CA ILE A 14 -2.53 4.47 -10.18
C ILE A 14 -1.29 4.08 -10.99
N ARG A 15 -1.17 4.70 -12.16
CA ARG A 15 0.00 4.67 -13.03
C ARG A 15 0.43 6.11 -13.31
N PRO A 16 1.74 6.40 -13.38
CA PRO A 16 2.21 7.72 -13.72
C PRO A 16 1.87 8.05 -15.18
N THR A 17 1.55 9.32 -15.42
CA THR A 17 1.44 9.91 -16.75
C THR A 17 2.82 10.08 -17.38
N GLU A 18 2.86 10.34 -18.69
CA GLU A 18 4.12 10.65 -19.38
C GLU A 18 4.82 11.90 -18.83
N GLN A 19 4.06 12.88 -18.34
CA GLN A 19 4.64 14.08 -17.75
C GLN A 19 5.29 13.76 -16.41
N GLU A 20 4.63 12.99 -15.55
CA GLU A 20 5.20 12.59 -14.26
C GLU A 20 6.45 11.73 -14.42
N LEU A 21 6.47 10.82 -15.40
CA LEU A 21 7.67 10.05 -15.73
C LEU A 21 8.87 10.95 -16.09
N LYS A 22 8.64 12.05 -16.80
CA LYS A 22 9.69 13.04 -17.10
C LYS A 22 10.12 13.82 -15.86
N ASP A 23 9.18 14.11 -14.97
CA ASP A 23 9.49 14.83 -13.73
C ASP A 23 10.31 13.96 -12.77
N PHE A 24 10.08 12.64 -12.75
CA PHE A 24 10.87 11.68 -11.97
C PHE A 24 12.35 11.65 -12.35
N GLU A 25 12.70 11.94 -13.62
CA GLU A 25 14.10 12.00 -14.07
C GLU A 25 14.89 13.12 -13.39
N ARG A 26 14.21 14.10 -12.78
CA ARG A 26 14.81 15.22 -12.06
C ARG A 26 14.92 14.98 -10.56
N TRP A 27 14.35 13.88 -10.05
CA TRP A 27 14.39 13.55 -8.64
C TRP A 27 15.75 12.97 -8.25
N PRO A 28 16.13 13.01 -6.95
CA PRO A 28 17.44 12.58 -6.48
C PRO A 28 17.77 11.11 -6.81
N THR A 29 16.77 10.22 -6.83
CA THR A 29 16.92 8.79 -7.11
C THR A 29 16.23 8.38 -8.43
N PRO A 30 16.71 8.80 -9.62
CA PRO A 30 15.96 8.72 -10.88
C PRO A 30 15.95 7.33 -11.55
N HIS A 31 16.12 6.24 -10.80
CA HIS A 31 16.31 4.89 -11.33
C HIS A 31 15.03 4.23 -11.86
N PHE A 32 13.85 4.71 -11.46
CA PHE A 32 12.57 4.10 -11.83
C PHE A 32 12.29 4.13 -13.34
N THR A 33 12.86 5.07 -14.11
CA THR A 33 12.66 5.16 -15.56
C THR A 33 13.07 3.88 -16.29
N GLU A 34 14.14 3.22 -15.85
CA GLU A 34 14.57 1.92 -16.40
C GLU A 34 13.60 0.81 -16.00
N GLY A 35 13.18 0.77 -14.73
CA GLY A 35 12.17 -0.16 -14.22
C GLY A 35 10.84 -0.06 -14.96
N TRP A 36 10.38 1.16 -15.23
CA TRP A 36 9.19 1.44 -16.03
C TRP A 36 9.31 0.83 -17.43
N LYS A 37 10.41 1.10 -18.13
CA LYS A 37 10.67 0.58 -19.48
C LYS A 37 10.73 -0.94 -19.51
N SER A 38 11.38 -1.57 -18.51
CA SER A 38 11.53 -3.03 -18.47
C SER A 38 10.26 -3.77 -18.05
N TYR A 39 9.44 -3.18 -17.17
CA TYR A 39 8.35 -3.91 -16.52
C TYR A 39 6.95 -3.42 -16.87
N PHE A 40 6.71 -2.10 -16.92
CA PHE A 40 5.36 -1.52 -16.94
C PHE A 40 4.91 -0.94 -18.29
N LYS A 41 5.85 -0.46 -19.12
CA LYS A 41 5.56 0.29 -20.35
C LYS A 41 4.56 -0.43 -21.25
N ASP A 42 4.81 -1.72 -21.50
CA ASP A 42 4.01 -2.55 -22.41
C ASP A 42 3.01 -3.45 -21.66
N LYS A 43 2.75 -3.16 -20.37
CA LYS A 43 1.80 -3.87 -19.50
C LYS A 43 0.79 -2.87 -18.92
N PRO A 44 -0.19 -2.41 -19.72
CA PRO A 44 -1.04 -1.26 -19.37
C PRO A 44 -2.00 -1.52 -18.21
N ASP A 45 -2.27 -2.78 -17.89
CA ASP A 45 -3.16 -3.24 -16.82
C ASP A 45 -2.47 -3.27 -15.44
N LYS A 46 -1.14 -3.20 -15.36
CA LYS A 46 -0.40 -3.24 -14.10
C LYS A 46 -0.37 -1.88 -13.40
N PRO A 47 -0.98 -1.70 -12.23
CA PRO A 47 -0.77 -0.47 -11.45
C PRO A 47 0.66 -0.39 -10.93
N VAL A 48 1.15 0.83 -10.67
CA VAL A 48 2.47 1.04 -10.03
C VAL A 48 2.30 1.19 -8.52
N MET A 49 1.33 2.00 -8.09
CA MET A 49 1.04 2.24 -6.68
C MET A 49 -0.43 1.99 -6.39
N HIS A 50 -0.69 1.51 -5.18
CA HIS A 50 -1.99 1.58 -4.54
C HIS A 50 -1.94 2.60 -3.39
N TYR A 51 -3.02 3.33 -3.17
CA TYR A 51 -3.29 3.88 -1.85
C TYR A 51 -4.79 3.91 -1.54
N SER A 52 -5.13 3.87 -0.25
CA SER A 52 -6.51 3.87 0.25
C SER A 52 -6.67 4.78 1.46
N VAL A 53 -7.90 5.18 1.75
CA VAL A 53 -8.25 5.99 2.93
C VAL A 53 -8.78 5.08 4.02
N ILE A 54 -8.14 5.11 5.18
CA ILE A 54 -8.61 4.50 6.41
C ILE A 54 -9.32 5.58 7.24
N ALA A 55 -10.57 5.34 7.64
CA ALA A 55 -11.37 6.23 8.49
C ALA A 55 -10.97 6.13 9.97
N GLY A 56 -9.68 6.36 10.25
CA GLY A 56 -9.04 6.28 11.56
C GLY A 56 -7.52 6.37 11.42
N PHE A 57 -6.81 6.38 12.55
CA PHE A 57 -5.37 6.18 12.56
C PHE A 57 -5.04 4.69 12.66
N PHE A 58 -4.26 4.16 11.72
CA PHE A 58 -3.76 2.80 11.79
C PHE A 58 -2.34 2.80 12.39
N GLY A 59 -2.25 2.58 13.70
CA GLY A 59 -0.99 2.55 14.43
C GLY A 59 -1.18 2.64 15.95
N ASP A 60 -0.08 2.80 16.69
CA ASP A 60 -0.12 2.97 18.14
C ASP A 60 -0.66 4.35 18.52
N HIS A 61 -1.87 4.38 19.07
CA HIS A 61 -2.54 5.62 19.47
C HIS A 61 -1.87 6.30 20.67
N MET A 62 -0.99 5.61 21.40
CA MET A 62 -0.20 6.20 22.48
C MET A 62 0.86 7.18 21.96
N LEU A 63 1.20 7.10 20.66
CA LEU A 63 2.15 7.99 19.99
C LEU A 63 1.45 9.15 19.25
N MET A 64 0.12 9.22 19.34
CA MET A 64 -0.68 10.23 18.64
C MET A 64 -1.23 11.29 19.60
N PRO A 65 -1.39 12.55 19.14
CA PRO A 65 -2.17 13.51 19.88
C PRO A 65 -3.65 13.07 19.98
N PRO A 66 -4.41 13.59 20.96
CA PRO A 66 -5.84 13.35 21.03
C PRO A 66 -6.55 13.97 19.81
N GLY A 67 -7.51 13.26 19.23
CA GLY A 67 -8.25 13.75 18.08
C GLY A 67 -8.91 12.64 17.28
N LYS A 68 -9.42 13.00 16.10
CA LYS A 68 -9.85 12.05 15.07
C LYS A 68 -8.94 12.21 13.85
N PHE A 69 -8.65 11.09 13.21
CA PHE A 69 -7.70 11.02 12.10
C PHE A 69 -8.31 10.21 10.95
N PHE A 70 -7.75 10.39 9.77
CA PHE A 70 -7.79 9.40 8.71
C PHE A 70 -6.36 9.16 8.23
N SER A 71 -6.07 7.98 7.71
CA SER A 71 -4.74 7.62 7.20
C SER A 71 -4.80 7.30 5.72
N MET A 72 -3.80 7.76 4.98
CA MET A 72 -3.53 7.29 3.62
C MET A 72 -2.63 6.07 3.73
N PHE A 73 -3.13 4.90 3.32
CA PHE A 73 -2.38 3.64 3.35
C PHE A 73 -1.90 3.27 1.95
N HIS A 74 -0.59 3.29 1.72
CA HIS A 74 0.06 3.06 0.43
C HIS A 74 0.77 1.72 0.38
N PHE A 75 0.90 1.16 -0.82
CA PHE A 75 1.93 0.16 -1.09
C PHE A 75 2.35 0.15 -2.55
N LEU A 76 3.59 -0.29 -2.77
CA LEU A 76 4.18 -0.52 -4.09
C LEU A 76 3.70 -1.88 -4.63
N GLU A 77 3.13 -1.86 -5.84
CA GLU A 77 2.43 -3.03 -6.41
C GLU A 77 3.41 -4.10 -6.93
N TYR A 78 4.53 -3.69 -7.54
CA TYR A 78 5.53 -4.61 -8.08
C TYR A 78 6.94 -4.10 -7.73
N PRO A 79 7.42 -4.29 -6.48
CA PRO A 79 8.78 -3.91 -6.09
C PRO A 79 9.82 -4.68 -6.90
N PHE A 80 10.95 -4.03 -7.19
CA PHE A 80 12.15 -4.64 -7.78
C PHE A 80 13.04 -5.27 -6.71
N SER A 81 13.02 -4.73 -5.49
CA SER A 81 13.73 -5.26 -4.33
C SER A 81 13.39 -6.73 -4.06
N ARG A 82 14.35 -7.49 -3.53
CA ARG A 82 14.18 -8.91 -3.17
C ARG A 82 14.86 -9.23 -1.85
N GLY A 83 14.18 -10.03 -1.02
CA GLY A 83 14.69 -10.56 0.24
C GLY A 83 14.87 -12.07 0.21
N PHE A 84 15.20 -12.67 1.36
CA PHE A 84 15.27 -14.11 1.54
C PHE A 84 14.98 -14.53 2.98
N THR A 85 14.70 -15.82 3.17
CA THR A 85 14.73 -16.45 4.49
C THR A 85 15.35 -17.84 4.41
N HIS A 86 16.07 -18.24 5.44
CA HIS A 86 16.71 -19.56 5.51
C HIS A 86 16.80 -20.04 6.96
N ILE A 87 16.62 -21.34 7.21
CA ILE A 87 16.82 -21.92 8.54
C ILE A 87 18.27 -21.77 9.02
N LYS A 88 18.49 -21.58 10.33
CA LYS A 88 19.84 -21.54 10.93
C LYS A 88 20.26 -22.87 11.55
N SER A 89 19.28 -23.71 11.88
CA SER A 89 19.51 -25.03 12.47
C SER A 89 18.38 -25.98 12.08
N ALA A 90 18.44 -27.22 12.59
CA ALA A 90 17.36 -28.19 12.45
C ALA A 90 16.28 -28.05 13.55
N ASP A 91 16.46 -27.18 14.54
CA ASP A 91 15.44 -26.91 15.55
C ASP A 91 14.30 -26.08 14.93
N PRO A 92 13.06 -26.58 14.90
CA PRO A 92 11.93 -25.85 14.31
C PRO A 92 11.55 -24.57 15.07
N TYR A 93 12.08 -24.34 16.27
CA TYR A 93 11.82 -23.14 17.07
C TYR A 93 12.89 -22.06 16.90
N ASP A 94 14.02 -22.37 16.25
CA ASP A 94 15.06 -21.38 16.01
C ASP A 94 14.58 -20.30 15.04
N THR A 95 14.89 -19.05 15.38
CA THR A 95 14.57 -17.92 14.51
C THR A 95 15.38 -18.03 13.21
N PRO A 96 14.73 -18.00 12.03
CA PRO A 96 15.45 -18.13 10.76
C PRO A 96 16.39 -16.94 10.53
N ASP A 97 17.29 -17.11 9.58
CA ASP A 97 17.90 -15.97 8.91
C ASP A 97 16.85 -15.31 8.04
N PHE A 98 16.76 -13.99 8.12
CA PHE A 98 15.70 -13.24 7.46
C PHE A 98 16.21 -11.88 7.02
N ASP A 99 16.11 -11.63 5.74
CA ASP A 99 16.28 -10.33 5.13
C ASP A 99 15.01 -10.01 4.34
N ALA A 100 14.26 -9.00 4.79
CA ALA A 100 13.06 -8.55 4.08
C ALA A 100 13.41 -7.96 2.71
N GLY A 101 14.63 -7.45 2.54
CA GLY A 101 15.08 -6.79 1.33
C GLY A 101 14.39 -5.47 1.02
N PHE A 102 13.64 -4.87 1.96
CA PHE A 102 12.89 -3.64 1.68
C PHE A 102 13.82 -2.51 1.23
N MET A 103 13.49 -1.89 0.09
CA MET A 103 14.20 -0.76 -0.51
C MET A 103 15.68 -1.04 -0.84
N ASN A 104 16.08 -2.30 -1.04
CA ASN A 104 17.44 -2.63 -1.46
C ASN A 104 17.69 -2.45 -2.97
N ASP A 105 16.63 -2.16 -3.74
CA ASP A 105 16.71 -1.73 -5.13
C ASP A 105 16.23 -0.27 -5.27
N GLU A 106 17.10 0.59 -5.79
CA GLU A 106 16.86 2.04 -5.91
C GLU A 106 15.67 2.38 -6.83
N ARG A 107 15.26 1.46 -7.70
CA ARG A 107 14.11 1.64 -8.59
C ARG A 107 12.78 1.74 -7.83
N ASP A 108 12.73 1.27 -6.58
CA ASP A 108 11.51 1.28 -5.77
C ASP A 108 11.23 2.63 -5.09
N MET A 109 12.23 3.52 -5.01
CA MET A 109 12.12 4.75 -4.22
C MET A 109 11.13 5.77 -4.84
N VAL A 110 11.26 6.04 -6.14
CA VAL A 110 10.46 7.05 -6.83
C VAL A 110 8.95 6.78 -6.72
N PRO A 111 8.44 5.57 -6.98
CA PRO A 111 7.03 5.26 -6.79
C PRO A 111 6.50 5.56 -5.38
N MET A 112 7.31 5.30 -4.34
CA MET A 112 6.92 5.54 -2.94
C MET A 112 6.79 7.04 -2.65
N VAL A 113 7.78 7.83 -3.09
CA VAL A 113 7.74 9.30 -3.00
C VAL A 113 6.54 9.87 -3.76
N TRP A 114 6.30 9.38 -4.97
CA TRP A 114 5.16 9.79 -5.79
C TRP A 114 3.82 9.43 -5.14
N GLY A 115 3.71 8.24 -4.54
CA GLY A 115 2.53 7.81 -3.78
C GLY A 115 2.22 8.73 -2.60
N TYR A 116 3.25 9.14 -1.84
CA TYR A 116 3.11 10.13 -0.77
C TYR A 116 2.53 11.44 -1.31
N ILE A 117 3.16 12.04 -2.33
CA ILE A 117 2.74 13.33 -2.91
C ILE A 117 1.29 13.26 -3.40
N LYS A 118 0.93 12.21 -4.15
CA LYS A 118 -0.44 12.04 -4.68
C LYS A 118 -1.49 11.90 -3.60
N SER A 119 -1.22 11.04 -2.62
CA SER A 119 -2.17 10.83 -1.53
C SER A 119 -2.35 12.08 -0.66
N ARG A 120 -1.28 12.87 -0.47
CA ARG A 120 -1.34 14.12 0.29
C ARG A 120 -2.18 15.16 -0.44
N GLU A 121 -2.05 15.25 -1.75
CA GLU A 121 -2.92 16.11 -2.58
C GLU A 121 -4.38 15.63 -2.57
N THR A 122 -4.65 14.32 -2.53
CA THR A 122 -5.99 13.78 -2.31
C THR A 122 -6.52 14.18 -0.92
N ALA A 123 -5.73 13.99 0.14
CA ALA A 123 -6.09 14.34 1.51
C ALA A 123 -6.45 15.82 1.63
N ARG A 124 -5.60 16.72 1.13
CA ARG A 124 -5.77 18.18 1.17
C ARG A 124 -7.04 18.70 0.47
N ARG A 125 -7.69 17.87 -0.35
CA ARG A 125 -8.92 18.19 -1.09
C ARG A 125 -10.17 17.52 -0.51
N MET A 126 -10.05 16.76 0.58
CA MET A 126 -11.18 16.17 1.27
C MET A 126 -11.81 17.18 2.24
N ASP A 127 -13.14 17.17 2.37
CA ASP A 127 -13.86 18.02 3.33
C ASP A 127 -13.47 17.73 4.80
N ALA A 128 -13.01 16.51 5.08
CA ALA A 128 -12.57 16.08 6.41
C ALA A 128 -11.13 16.53 6.76
N TYR A 129 -10.39 17.15 5.82
CA TYR A 129 -9.02 17.58 6.03
C TYR A 129 -8.96 18.79 6.97
N ALA A 130 -8.27 18.62 8.10
CA ALA A 130 -8.11 19.65 9.11
C ALA A 130 -6.63 19.96 9.44
N GLY A 131 -5.69 19.27 8.81
CA GLY A 131 -4.25 19.40 9.06
C GLY A 131 -3.50 18.11 8.78
N GLU A 132 -2.21 18.15 9.03
CA GLU A 132 -1.25 17.06 8.88
C GLU A 132 -0.52 16.88 10.20
N VAL A 133 -0.51 15.65 10.72
CA VAL A 133 0.13 15.36 12.01
C VAL A 133 1.65 15.41 11.82
N GLU A 134 2.27 16.54 12.16
CA GLU A 134 3.63 16.88 11.69
C GLU A 134 4.69 15.84 12.08
N ASN A 135 4.58 15.23 13.25
CA ASN A 135 5.52 14.18 13.69
C ASN A 135 5.33 12.84 12.96
N MET A 136 4.26 12.69 12.19
CA MET A 136 3.94 11.51 11.36
C MET A 136 4.04 11.81 9.86
N HIS A 137 4.80 12.84 9.49
CA HIS A 137 5.08 13.25 8.11
C HIS A 137 6.60 13.42 7.87
N PRO A 138 7.06 13.44 6.60
CA PRO A 138 8.45 13.71 6.28
C PRO A 138 8.97 15.00 6.92
N PHE A 139 10.23 14.96 7.37
CA PHE A 139 10.89 16.09 8.04
C PHE A 139 11.41 17.11 7.03
N PHE A 140 10.49 17.88 6.45
CA PHE A 140 10.80 19.00 5.58
C PHE A 140 11.53 20.12 6.32
N ASP A 141 12.29 20.95 5.58
CA ASP A 141 12.88 22.17 6.13
C ASP A 141 11.80 23.07 6.73
N TYR A 142 12.13 23.77 7.82
CA TYR A 142 11.16 24.55 8.60
C TYR A 142 10.40 25.60 7.76
N ASP A 143 11.11 26.25 6.83
CA ASP A 143 10.56 27.29 5.95
C ASP A 143 10.12 26.74 4.58
N SER A 144 10.12 25.41 4.40
CA SER A 144 9.68 24.80 3.14
C SER A 144 8.18 25.02 2.90
N PRO A 145 7.76 25.40 1.69
CA PRO A 145 6.33 25.45 1.35
C PRO A 145 5.67 24.06 1.37
N ALA A 146 6.46 22.98 1.36
CA ALA A 146 5.97 21.61 1.45
C ALA A 146 5.86 21.11 2.91
N ARG A 147 6.25 21.90 3.92
CA ARG A 147 6.20 21.50 5.32
C ARG A 147 4.79 21.08 5.73
N ALA A 148 4.70 20.11 6.64
CA ALA A 148 3.43 19.71 7.21
C ALA A 148 2.86 20.81 8.11
N HIS A 149 1.54 21.00 8.05
CA HIS A 149 0.85 21.95 8.90
C HIS A 149 -0.25 21.26 9.72
N ASP A 150 -0.11 21.29 11.04
CA ASP A 150 -1.04 20.68 11.99
C ASP A 150 -2.38 21.45 12.07
N LEU A 151 -3.29 21.00 12.92
CA LEU A 151 -4.61 21.58 13.14
C LEU A 151 -4.57 23.11 13.28
N ASP A 152 -5.56 23.77 12.70
CA ASP A 152 -5.80 25.19 13.01
C ASP A 152 -6.23 25.39 14.48
N LEU A 153 -6.17 26.64 14.95
CA LEU A 153 -6.43 26.97 16.35
C LEU A 153 -7.88 26.65 16.76
N ASP A 154 -8.84 26.84 15.86
CA ASP A 154 -10.25 26.65 16.18
C ASP A 154 -10.58 25.16 16.34
N THR A 155 -10.05 24.31 15.46
CA THR A 155 -10.15 22.85 15.54
C THR A 155 -9.41 22.32 16.77
N THR A 156 -8.23 22.86 17.06
CA THR A 156 -7.47 22.52 18.27
C THR A 156 -8.30 22.78 19.53
N LYS A 157 -8.97 23.93 19.63
CA LYS A 157 -9.84 24.26 20.77
C LYS A 157 -11.06 23.35 20.88
N GLN A 158 -11.62 22.90 19.76
CA GLN A 158 -12.73 21.95 19.77
C GLN A 158 -12.31 20.58 20.35
N TYR A 159 -11.13 20.08 19.99
CA TYR A 159 -10.61 18.83 20.52
C TYR A 159 -10.13 18.92 21.97
N ALA A 160 -9.60 20.07 22.40
CA ALA A 160 -9.07 20.26 23.75
C ALA A 160 -10.15 20.26 24.85
N LEU A 161 -11.43 20.30 24.49
CA LEU A 161 -12.60 20.35 25.39
C LEU A 161 -12.67 21.63 26.25
N PRO A 162 -13.84 21.94 26.85
CA PRO A 162 -14.00 23.09 27.75
C PRO A 162 -13.09 23.01 28.97
N GLY A 163 -12.48 24.14 29.35
CA GLY A 163 -11.59 24.23 30.51
C GLY A 163 -10.12 23.89 30.23
N ASN A 164 -9.75 23.62 28.97
CA ASN A 164 -8.35 23.47 28.60
C ASN A 164 -7.53 24.75 28.90
N LEU A 165 -6.25 24.58 29.22
CA LEU A 165 -5.34 25.67 29.59
C LEU A 165 -4.16 25.82 28.62
N THR A 166 -4.02 24.91 27.66
CA THR A 166 -2.82 24.80 26.81
C THR A 166 -3.10 24.80 25.31
N ALA A 167 -4.36 24.72 24.87
CA ALA A 167 -4.67 24.77 23.44
C ALA A 167 -4.31 26.15 22.87
N GLY A 168 -3.42 26.17 21.87
CA GLY A 168 -2.95 27.40 21.22
C GLY A 168 -1.73 28.06 21.89
N ILE A 169 -1.11 27.44 22.90
CA ILE A 169 0.21 27.90 23.37
C ILE A 169 1.25 27.56 22.29
N GLY A 170 1.73 28.58 21.58
CA GLY A 170 2.75 28.42 20.54
C GLY A 170 4.19 28.36 21.06
N HIS A 171 4.43 28.48 22.38
CA HIS A 171 5.77 28.47 22.94
C HIS A 171 6.42 27.09 22.76
N GLY A 172 7.55 27.05 22.04
CA GLY A 172 8.25 25.83 21.65
C GLY A 172 8.22 25.55 20.14
N SER A 173 7.29 26.19 19.39
CA SER A 173 7.21 26.09 17.93
C SER A 173 7.19 24.65 17.40
N TRP A 174 6.54 23.74 18.14
CA TRP A 174 6.50 22.30 17.83
C TRP A 174 5.72 21.97 16.56
N SER A 175 4.72 22.80 16.23
CA SER A 175 3.90 22.69 15.03
C SER A 175 3.55 24.06 14.47
N SER A 176 3.11 24.09 13.22
CA SER A 176 2.61 25.24 12.51
C SER A 176 1.16 25.02 12.11
N PRO A 177 0.25 25.92 12.51
CA PRO A 177 -1.17 25.73 12.25
C PRO A 177 -1.46 25.77 10.75
N LEU A 178 -2.48 25.01 10.34
CA LEU A 178 -2.96 24.96 8.97
C LEU A 178 -3.37 26.37 8.49
N PRO A 179 -2.78 26.88 7.39
CA PRO A 179 -3.20 28.14 6.82
C PRO A 179 -4.61 28.04 6.24
N GLU A 180 -5.27 29.19 6.12
CA GLU A 180 -6.54 29.28 5.41
C GLU A 180 -6.41 28.75 3.97
N ALA A 181 -7.52 28.25 3.42
CA ALA A 181 -7.54 27.83 2.02
C ALA A 181 -7.28 29.03 1.09
N ASP A 182 -6.51 28.79 0.02
CA ASP A 182 -6.08 29.82 -0.94
C ASP A 182 -7.26 30.53 -1.61
N ARG A 183 -8.36 29.80 -1.84
CA ARG A 183 -9.61 30.38 -2.36
C ARG A 183 -10.80 29.89 -1.55
N LYS A 184 -11.61 30.84 -1.10
CA LYS A 184 -12.84 30.60 -0.34
C LYS A 184 -14.08 30.91 -1.19
N PRO A 185 -15.19 30.19 -1.00
CA PRO A 185 -16.44 30.55 -1.66
C PRO A 185 -16.92 31.95 -1.27
N GLY A 186 -17.44 32.71 -2.23
CA GLY A 186 -18.08 34.00 -1.95
C GLY A 186 -19.27 33.86 -0.99
N ALA A 187 -19.46 34.85 -0.11
CA ALA A 187 -20.48 34.84 0.94
C ALA A 187 -21.93 34.78 0.40
N ASN A 188 -22.18 35.31 -0.80
CA ASN A 188 -23.53 35.59 -1.31
C ASN A 188 -24.13 34.52 -2.24
N ILE A 189 -23.42 33.43 -2.50
CA ILE A 189 -23.93 32.31 -3.29
C ILE A 189 -24.19 31.19 -2.29
N LEU A 190 -25.30 30.47 -2.29
CA LEU A 190 -25.43 29.20 -1.56
C LEU A 190 -25.71 28.14 -2.60
N ASN A 191 -24.74 27.27 -2.88
CA ASN A 191 -24.92 26.14 -3.77
C ASN A 191 -24.06 24.96 -3.28
N SER A 192 -24.41 23.76 -3.74
CA SER A 192 -23.72 22.51 -3.43
C SER A 192 -22.33 22.38 -4.08
N ASN A 193 -21.88 23.38 -4.82
CA ASN A 193 -20.59 23.40 -5.52
C ASN A 193 -19.55 24.29 -4.83
N LYS A 194 -19.85 24.82 -3.65
CA LYS A 194 -18.89 25.56 -2.83
C LYS A 194 -17.77 24.64 -2.35
N ALA A 195 -16.53 25.06 -2.56
CA ALA A 195 -15.36 24.36 -2.04
C ALA A 195 -14.33 25.37 -1.51
N HIS A 196 -13.64 24.98 -0.44
CA HIS A 196 -12.39 25.60 -0.02
C HIS A 196 -11.27 25.00 -0.87
N ILE A 197 -10.64 25.79 -1.72
CA ILE A 197 -9.64 25.30 -2.66
C ILE A 197 -8.25 25.59 -2.10
N ARG A 198 -7.44 24.54 -2.02
CA ARG A 198 -6.00 24.62 -1.74
C ARG A 198 -5.22 24.40 -3.04
N GLU A 199 -4.23 25.24 -3.30
CA GLU A 199 -3.32 25.07 -4.43
C GLU A 199 -2.39 23.87 -4.21
N GLU A 200 -1.89 23.34 -5.33
CA GLU A 200 -1.00 22.19 -5.33
C GLU A 200 0.34 22.54 -4.68
N LEU A 201 0.81 21.66 -3.80
CA LEU A 201 2.11 21.83 -3.15
C LEU A 201 3.25 21.67 -4.15
N LYS A 202 4.25 22.55 -4.04
CA LYS A 202 5.49 22.47 -4.80
C LYS A 202 6.58 21.88 -3.93
N TYR A 203 7.32 20.93 -4.49
CA TYR A 203 8.40 20.23 -3.80
C TYR A 203 9.72 20.63 -4.45
N SER A 204 10.66 21.10 -3.64
CA SER A 204 12.05 21.26 -4.03
C SER A 204 12.80 19.92 -4.01
N GLU A 205 14.02 19.89 -4.53
CA GLU A 205 14.87 18.70 -4.43
C GLU A 205 15.14 18.29 -2.97
N ALA A 206 15.29 19.26 -2.05
CA ALA A 206 15.46 19.01 -0.62
C ALA A 206 14.21 18.37 0.00
N ASP A 207 13.02 18.82 -0.42
CA ASP A 207 11.77 18.22 0.05
C ASP A 207 11.61 16.79 -0.43
N ILE A 208 11.97 16.51 -1.70
CA ILE A 208 11.94 15.15 -2.23
C ILE A 208 12.89 14.25 -1.43
N LYS A 209 14.11 14.69 -1.11
CA LYS A 209 15.05 13.94 -0.24
C LYS A 209 14.46 13.67 1.14
N ALA A 210 13.74 14.64 1.73
CA ALA A 210 13.06 14.43 3.01
C ALA A 210 12.00 13.31 2.92
N VAL A 211 11.25 13.23 1.81
CA VAL A 211 10.32 12.13 1.56
C VAL A 211 11.06 10.80 1.35
N GLU A 212 12.16 10.76 0.60
CA GLU A 212 12.97 9.55 0.43
C GLU A 212 13.47 9.00 1.78
N GLU A 213 13.99 9.87 2.65
CA GLU A 213 14.42 9.49 3.99
C GLU A 213 13.25 9.05 4.88
N TRP A 214 12.08 9.65 4.72
CA TRP A 214 10.86 9.20 5.39
C TRP A 214 10.47 7.79 4.96
N VAL A 215 10.48 7.51 3.65
CA VAL A 215 10.20 6.18 3.08
C VAL A 215 11.17 5.14 3.65
N LYS A 216 12.47 5.42 3.68
CA LYS A 216 13.47 4.47 4.24
C LYS A 216 13.22 4.11 5.70
N ARG A 217 12.69 5.05 6.49
CA ARG A 217 12.48 4.88 7.94
C ARG A 217 11.13 4.26 8.32
N HIS A 218 10.12 4.38 7.45
CA HIS A 218 8.74 4.04 7.80
C HIS A 218 8.07 3.08 6.79
N THR A 219 8.83 2.55 5.83
CA THR A 219 8.34 1.47 4.97
C THR A 219 8.24 0.18 5.78
N GLU A 220 7.10 -0.50 5.66
CA GLU A 220 6.79 -1.72 6.37
C GLU A 220 6.25 -2.79 5.43
N SER A 221 6.14 -4.02 5.93
CA SER A 221 5.43 -5.08 5.21
C SER A 221 3.94 -4.77 5.12
N THR A 222 3.33 -5.06 3.97
CA THR A 222 1.88 -5.14 3.80
C THR A 222 1.32 -6.55 4.04
N TRP A 223 2.13 -7.45 4.59
CA TRP A 223 1.78 -8.86 4.83
C TRP A 223 1.46 -9.65 3.55
N HIS A 224 1.88 -9.14 2.39
CA HIS A 224 1.71 -9.77 1.08
C HIS A 224 2.95 -10.57 0.63
N CYS A 225 3.61 -11.25 1.57
CA CYS A 225 4.83 -12.00 1.29
C CYS A 225 4.57 -13.19 0.34
N LEU A 226 5.42 -13.36 -0.68
CA LEU A 226 5.28 -14.40 -1.70
C LEU A 226 6.62 -14.80 -2.34
N GLY A 227 6.62 -15.91 -3.08
CA GLY A 227 7.71 -16.29 -4.00
C GLY A 227 8.89 -17.10 -3.46
N THR A 228 8.89 -17.50 -2.19
CA THR A 228 10.00 -18.27 -1.57
C THR A 228 10.12 -19.71 -2.08
N CYS A 229 9.08 -20.25 -2.72
CA CYS A 229 9.05 -21.56 -3.37
C CYS A 229 8.56 -21.42 -4.82
N SER A 230 9.15 -20.47 -5.56
CA SER A 230 8.73 -20.08 -6.91
C SER A 230 8.46 -21.25 -7.87
N MET A 231 7.30 -21.22 -8.53
CA MET A 231 6.91 -22.07 -9.66
C MET A 231 7.63 -21.61 -10.93
N ALA A 232 8.69 -22.33 -11.31
CA ALA A 232 9.55 -21.99 -12.45
C ALA A 232 10.36 -23.22 -12.90
N PRO A 233 11.00 -23.18 -14.09
CA PRO A 233 11.99 -24.18 -14.46
C PRO A 233 13.06 -24.32 -13.37
N LYS A 234 13.56 -25.54 -13.16
CA LYS A 234 14.49 -25.83 -12.05
C LYS A 234 15.75 -24.96 -12.12
N GLU A 235 16.25 -24.73 -13.32
CA GLU A 235 17.38 -23.87 -13.65
C GLU A 235 17.07 -22.37 -13.58
N GLY A 236 15.81 -21.99 -13.34
CA GLY A 236 15.34 -20.61 -13.26
C GLY A 236 14.89 -20.04 -14.62
N ASN A 237 14.62 -18.75 -14.62
CA ASN A 237 14.28 -17.95 -15.80
C ASN A 237 14.75 -16.49 -15.58
N SER A 238 14.28 -15.55 -16.39
CA SER A 238 14.66 -14.13 -16.29
C SER A 238 14.19 -13.42 -15.01
N ILE A 239 13.29 -14.02 -14.23
CA ILE A 239 12.71 -13.43 -13.01
C ILE A 239 13.17 -14.21 -11.77
N VAL A 240 13.18 -15.53 -11.86
CA VAL A 240 13.49 -16.44 -10.75
C VAL A 240 14.84 -17.10 -10.99
N LYS A 241 15.77 -16.99 -10.03
CA LYS A 241 17.13 -17.56 -10.13
C LYS A 241 17.13 -19.09 -10.24
N HIS A 242 16.22 -19.77 -9.56
CA HIS A 242 16.04 -21.22 -9.61
C HIS A 242 14.60 -21.56 -9.18
N GLY A 243 13.92 -22.43 -9.93
CA GLY A 243 12.57 -22.86 -9.59
C GLY A 243 12.57 -23.94 -8.50
N VAL A 244 11.57 -23.88 -7.62
CA VAL A 244 11.33 -24.91 -6.59
C VAL A 244 10.25 -25.88 -7.05
N LEU A 245 9.27 -25.41 -7.83
CA LEU A 245 8.12 -26.19 -8.26
C LEU A 245 7.98 -26.23 -9.79
N ASP A 246 7.43 -27.34 -10.31
CA ASP A 246 6.95 -27.42 -11.70
C ASP A 246 5.58 -26.76 -11.90
N GLU A 247 5.07 -26.73 -13.13
CA GLU A 247 3.78 -26.12 -13.48
C GLU A 247 2.55 -26.79 -12.85
N ARG A 248 2.73 -27.98 -12.26
CA ARG A 248 1.70 -28.69 -11.49
C ARG A 248 1.94 -28.58 -9.98
N LEU A 249 2.79 -27.66 -9.55
CA LEU A 249 3.15 -27.37 -8.16
C LEU A 249 3.93 -28.48 -7.46
N ASN A 250 4.48 -29.45 -8.20
CA ASN A 250 5.31 -30.51 -7.60
C ASN A 250 6.69 -29.96 -7.26
N VAL A 251 7.21 -30.34 -6.09
CA VAL A 251 8.60 -30.02 -5.71
C VAL A 251 9.58 -30.77 -6.62
N HIS A 252 10.48 -30.04 -7.27
CA HIS A 252 11.47 -30.61 -8.18
C HIS A 252 12.30 -31.71 -7.49
N GLY A 253 12.32 -32.91 -8.09
CA GLY A 253 13.10 -34.05 -7.59
C GLY A 253 12.42 -34.86 -6.48
N VAL A 254 11.20 -34.52 -6.07
CA VAL A 254 10.39 -35.26 -5.09
C VAL A 254 9.07 -35.70 -5.74
N LYS A 255 8.56 -36.87 -5.37
CA LYS A 255 7.25 -37.36 -5.82
C LYS A 255 6.23 -37.24 -4.68
N GLY A 256 4.98 -36.92 -5.03
CA GLY A 256 3.88 -36.87 -4.07
C GLY A 256 3.97 -35.71 -3.07
N LEU A 257 4.72 -34.65 -3.40
CA LEU A 257 4.84 -33.44 -2.58
C LEU A 257 4.57 -32.20 -3.44
N LYS A 258 3.60 -31.39 -3.01
CA LYS A 258 3.26 -30.10 -3.61
C LYS A 258 3.30 -28.98 -2.57
N VAL A 259 3.52 -27.76 -3.02
CA VAL A 259 3.38 -26.53 -2.21
C VAL A 259 2.23 -25.70 -2.80
N ALA A 260 1.35 -25.18 -1.96
CA ALA A 260 0.09 -24.56 -2.38
C ALA A 260 -0.29 -23.36 -1.50
N ASP A 261 0.56 -22.34 -1.50
CA ASP A 261 0.34 -21.05 -0.86
C ASP A 261 1.05 -19.93 -1.66
N LEU A 262 1.10 -18.71 -1.13
CA LEU A 262 1.72 -17.57 -1.84
C LEU A 262 3.23 -17.75 -2.13
N SER A 263 3.92 -18.69 -1.48
CA SER A 263 5.33 -18.98 -1.77
C SER A 263 5.55 -19.40 -3.23
N ILE A 264 4.52 -19.90 -3.93
CA ILE A 264 4.67 -20.40 -5.30
C ILE A 264 4.81 -19.29 -6.35
N CYS A 265 4.42 -18.06 -6.04
CA CYS A 265 4.32 -16.98 -7.02
C CYS A 265 5.71 -16.62 -7.59
N PRO A 266 5.99 -16.85 -8.88
CA PRO A 266 7.31 -16.55 -9.45
C PRO A 266 7.56 -15.04 -9.68
N ASP A 267 6.49 -14.24 -9.66
CA ASP A 267 6.52 -12.78 -9.73
C ASP A 267 5.33 -12.23 -8.91
N ASN A 268 5.32 -10.93 -8.64
CA ASN A 268 4.31 -10.30 -7.78
C ASN A 268 2.94 -10.14 -8.50
N VAL A 269 1.91 -9.85 -7.70
CA VAL A 269 0.53 -9.58 -8.14
C VAL A 269 0.11 -8.20 -7.62
N GLY A 270 -0.52 -7.40 -8.48
CA GLY A 270 -0.92 -6.03 -8.14
C GLY A 270 -2.25 -5.96 -7.38
N CYS A 271 -2.35 -6.63 -6.23
CA CYS A 271 -3.52 -6.63 -5.35
C CYS A 271 -3.20 -7.13 -3.93
N ASN A 272 -4.09 -6.86 -2.97
CA ASN A 272 -4.09 -7.56 -1.68
C ASN A 272 -4.23 -9.07 -1.90
N THR A 273 -3.38 -9.87 -1.25
CA THR A 273 -3.07 -11.23 -1.71
C THR A 273 -4.01 -12.32 -1.18
N TYR A 274 -5.07 -11.98 -0.45
CA TYR A 274 -6.01 -13.00 0.01
C TYR A 274 -6.74 -13.67 -1.17
N SER A 275 -7.18 -12.89 -2.16
CA SER A 275 -7.79 -13.44 -3.39
C SER A 275 -6.83 -14.34 -4.16
N THR A 276 -5.55 -13.98 -4.21
CA THR A 276 -4.49 -14.79 -4.82
C THR A 276 -4.28 -16.10 -4.06
N ALA A 277 -4.23 -16.06 -2.73
CA ALA A 277 -4.09 -17.25 -1.90
C ALA A 277 -5.27 -18.22 -2.10
N LEU A 278 -6.50 -17.70 -2.14
CA LEU A 278 -7.69 -18.49 -2.45
C LEU A 278 -7.60 -19.13 -3.84
N LEU A 279 -7.24 -18.34 -4.87
CA LEU A 279 -7.10 -18.82 -6.24
C LEU A 279 -6.04 -19.93 -6.36
N ILE A 280 -4.92 -19.79 -5.64
CA ILE A 280 -3.89 -20.84 -5.55
C ILE A 280 -4.46 -22.10 -4.91
N GLY A 281 -5.21 -21.97 -3.81
CA GLY A 281 -5.86 -23.09 -3.14
C GLY A 281 -6.82 -23.85 -4.07
N GLU A 282 -7.71 -23.14 -4.77
CA GLU A 282 -8.64 -23.71 -5.74
C GLU A 282 -7.89 -24.45 -6.87
N LYS A 283 -6.86 -23.82 -7.44
CA LYS A 283 -6.07 -24.43 -8.50
C LYS A 283 -5.30 -25.66 -8.02
N ALA A 284 -4.71 -25.61 -6.83
CA ALA A 284 -3.99 -26.72 -6.24
C ALA A 284 -4.92 -27.91 -5.95
N ALA A 285 -6.13 -27.66 -5.44
CA ALA A 285 -7.13 -28.68 -5.22
C ALA A 285 -7.48 -29.42 -6.52
N MET A 286 -7.73 -28.67 -7.61
CA MET A 286 -7.95 -29.25 -8.93
C MET A 286 -6.76 -30.10 -9.41
N LEU A 287 -5.53 -29.58 -9.31
CA LEU A 287 -4.33 -30.30 -9.75
C LEU A 287 -4.13 -31.63 -8.99
N VAL A 288 -4.38 -31.63 -7.69
CA VAL A 288 -4.31 -32.85 -6.87
C VAL A 288 -5.38 -33.86 -7.28
N ALA A 289 -6.62 -33.41 -7.51
CA ALA A 289 -7.68 -34.32 -7.91
C ALA A 289 -7.47 -34.91 -9.31
N GLU A 290 -7.00 -34.11 -10.26
CA GLU A 290 -6.58 -34.60 -11.58
C GLU A 290 -5.46 -35.66 -11.45
N ASP A 291 -4.43 -35.40 -10.64
CA ASP A 291 -3.31 -36.35 -10.42
C ASP A 291 -3.79 -37.65 -9.76
N LEU A 292 -4.86 -37.60 -8.96
CA LEU A 292 -5.53 -38.77 -8.37
C LEU A 292 -6.53 -39.46 -9.31
N GLY A 293 -6.74 -38.95 -10.52
CA GLY A 293 -7.62 -39.53 -11.53
C GLY A 293 -9.08 -39.10 -11.46
N TYR A 294 -9.42 -38.10 -10.64
CA TYR A 294 -10.75 -37.49 -10.65
C TYR A 294 -10.92 -36.59 -11.89
N SER A 295 -12.14 -36.49 -12.40
CA SER A 295 -12.48 -35.67 -13.57
C SER A 295 -13.97 -35.29 -13.58
N GLY A 296 -14.36 -34.38 -14.49
CA GLY A 296 -15.75 -33.96 -14.65
C GLY A 296 -16.30 -33.28 -13.39
N GLU A 297 -17.54 -33.60 -13.03
CA GLU A 297 -18.24 -33.01 -11.87
C GLU A 297 -17.52 -33.25 -10.54
N ALA A 298 -16.65 -34.27 -10.44
CA ALA A 298 -15.85 -34.50 -9.23
C ALA A 298 -14.86 -33.36 -8.93
N LEU A 299 -14.48 -32.58 -9.95
CA LEU A 299 -13.62 -31.40 -9.79
C LEU A 299 -14.39 -30.16 -9.29
N GLU A 300 -15.71 -30.21 -9.16
CA GLU A 300 -16.48 -29.09 -8.61
C GLU A 300 -16.25 -28.88 -7.12
N MET A 301 -15.93 -29.95 -6.37
CA MET A 301 -15.54 -29.92 -4.95
C MET A 301 -16.42 -29.03 -4.06
N LYS A 302 -17.73 -29.00 -4.33
CA LYS A 302 -18.68 -28.12 -3.63
C LYS A 302 -18.60 -28.29 -2.12
N VAL A 303 -18.32 -27.20 -1.43
CA VAL A 303 -18.40 -27.12 0.03
C VAL A 303 -19.83 -26.80 0.47
N PRO A 304 -20.25 -27.23 1.67
CA PRO A 304 -21.53 -26.82 2.23
C PRO A 304 -21.62 -25.30 2.31
N THR A 305 -22.63 -24.72 1.66
CA THR A 305 -22.93 -23.29 1.76
C THR A 305 -24.10 -23.08 2.72
N TYR A 306 -24.03 -22.05 3.57
CA TYR A 306 -25.18 -21.57 4.31
C TYR A 306 -25.76 -20.39 3.53
N GLN A 307 -26.95 -20.58 2.96
CA GLN A 307 -27.71 -19.47 2.38
C GLN A 307 -28.50 -18.82 3.50
N ALA A 308 -28.15 -17.58 3.85
CA ALA A 308 -28.94 -16.83 4.81
C ALA A 308 -30.34 -16.56 4.22
N PRO A 309 -31.43 -16.61 5.02
CA PRO A 309 -32.75 -16.25 4.52
C PRO A 309 -32.76 -14.87 3.86
N GLY A 310 -33.09 -14.81 2.56
CA GLY A 310 -33.12 -13.57 1.78
C GLY A 310 -31.85 -13.27 0.96
N GLU A 311 -30.83 -14.13 1.02
CA GLU A 311 -29.66 -14.05 0.15
C GLU A 311 -30.05 -14.35 -1.30
N LEU A 312 -29.80 -13.40 -2.21
CA LEU A 312 -30.08 -13.57 -3.64
C LEU A 312 -28.96 -14.40 -4.27
N GLU A 313 -29.28 -15.62 -4.69
CA GLU A 313 -28.37 -16.45 -5.47
C GLU A 313 -28.24 -15.88 -6.90
N VAL A 314 -27.19 -15.10 -7.14
CA VAL A 314 -26.83 -14.71 -8.50
C VAL A 314 -26.17 -15.92 -9.16
N ARG A 315 -26.95 -16.67 -9.96
CA ARG A 315 -26.42 -17.78 -10.76
C ARG A 315 -25.42 -17.24 -11.78
N HIS A 316 -24.14 -17.26 -11.44
CA HIS A 316 -23.08 -17.10 -12.43
C HIS A 316 -22.97 -18.38 -13.25
N ARG A 317 -23.40 -18.33 -14.52
CA ARG A 317 -22.89 -19.27 -15.52
C ARG A 317 -21.48 -18.82 -15.86
N LEU A 318 -20.48 -19.53 -15.34
CA LEU A 318 -19.13 -19.53 -15.91
C LEU A 318 -19.14 -20.42 -17.17
#